data_AF-A0AAN9CCD5-F1
#
_entry.id   AF-A0AAN9CCD5-F1
#
_cell.length_a   1.000
_cell.length_b   1.000
_cell.length_c   1.000
_cell.angle_alpha   90.00
_cell.angle_beta   90.00
_cell.angle_gamma   90.00
#
_symmetry.space_group_name_H-M   'P 1'
#
loop_
_entity.id
_entity.type
_entity.pdbx_description
1 polymer ?
#
loop_
_entity_poly.entity_id
_entity_poly.type
_entity_poly.pdbx_seq_one_letter_code
_entity_poly.pdbx_strand_id
1 'polypeptide(L)'
;MTERVFVFADEEELFSVMKDLDCLYCRNPVAASKHHIKKRHLRFAIYYKDSGIGKFSIPCYCADGGHGRSHWHCPMCTKILQRTKDYKIHVTNHGVEMTDKSTVELQPTSVLLETLQTDTDDRTTGDKSSCQKCGVHFTTTSNLRRHQRLQHCQVHVMPVLCVDAKNAIYVTPKDPHGPRVPVHIRKSFSLQILLCELEECWDFMKAQAQRGNPGRECRHLIRTSHARPYTPPPPLCVRSLEDMARRRLLSGTRTQQCQEIHSRAGLDGVDCVYPVLWGEHELSERCVYFSVYTGFKDKWCQFGRTHVSFDSRSGGWKCLCEFRRSLCVHKCLSMWWLFQERPELLGNALDMSADGVEELEEEEEDGDKLCPEEGDDIC
;
A
#
# COMPACT_ATOMS: atom_id res chain seq x y z
N MET A 1 -42.57 -3.31 15.04
CA MET A 1 -41.15 -3.06 14.77
C MET A 1 -41.00 -1.55 14.64
N THR A 2 -40.13 -0.93 15.42
CA THR A 2 -39.91 0.53 15.38
C THR A 2 -39.15 0.90 14.10
N GLU A 3 -39.79 1.67 13.23
CA GLU A 3 -39.19 2.19 12.01
C GLU A 3 -38.07 3.18 12.37
N ARG A 4 -36.87 2.98 11.82
CA ARG A 4 -35.72 3.84 12.12
C ARG A 4 -35.79 5.09 11.26
N VAL A 5 -36.01 6.23 11.89
CA VAL A 5 -35.98 7.55 11.24
C VAL A 5 -34.54 8.08 11.25
N PHE A 6 -34.08 8.67 10.14
CA PHE A 6 -32.71 9.18 9.99
C PHE A 6 -32.65 10.67 9.63
N VAL A 7 -33.79 11.36 9.69
CA VAL A 7 -33.96 12.77 9.33
C VAL A 7 -34.77 13.44 10.41
N PHE A 8 -34.35 14.63 10.83
CA PHE A 8 -34.97 15.38 11.91
C PHE A 8 -35.00 16.86 11.55
N ALA A 9 -36.04 17.56 11.94
CA ALA A 9 -36.18 19.01 11.83
C ALA A 9 -35.42 19.73 12.95
N ASP A 10 -35.40 19.15 14.16
CA ASP A 10 -34.71 19.72 15.33
C ASP A 10 -34.14 18.64 16.28
N GLU A 11 -33.38 19.10 17.28
CA GLU A 11 -32.80 18.20 18.30
C GLU A 11 -33.87 17.55 19.17
N GLU A 12 -35.01 18.21 19.41
CA GLU A 12 -36.09 17.69 20.26
C GLU A 12 -36.77 16.49 19.61
N GLU A 13 -36.99 16.54 18.30
CA GLU A 13 -37.49 15.44 17.49
C GLU A 13 -36.54 14.24 17.59
N LEU A 14 -35.23 14.46 17.42
CA LEU A 14 -34.22 13.40 17.59
C LEU A 14 -34.26 12.77 19.00
N PHE A 15 -34.38 13.59 20.04
CA PHE A 15 -34.44 13.11 21.43
C PHE A 15 -35.78 12.43 21.77
N SER A 16 -36.89 12.83 21.15
CA SER A 16 -38.21 12.24 21.38
C SER A 16 -38.33 10.79 20.89
N VAL A 17 -37.57 10.43 19.85
CA VAL A 17 -37.50 9.07 19.29
C VAL A 17 -36.72 8.13 20.23
N MET A 18 -35.98 8.68 21.19
CA MET A 18 -35.11 7.94 22.11
C MET A 18 -35.72 7.89 23.52
N LYS A 19 -36.72 7.02 23.69
CA LYS A 19 -37.44 6.80 24.96
C LYS A 19 -36.62 5.94 25.95
N ASP A 20 -35.48 6.45 26.40
CA ASP A 20 -34.59 5.85 27.44
C ASP A 20 -34.15 4.38 27.20
N LEU A 21 -34.20 3.92 25.95
CA LEU A 21 -33.73 2.61 25.50
C LEU A 21 -32.32 2.68 24.89
N ASP A 22 -31.79 1.53 24.46
CA ASP A 22 -30.55 1.47 23.70
C ASP A 22 -30.62 2.27 22.39
N CYS A 23 -29.49 2.89 22.04
CA CYS A 23 -29.33 3.71 20.85
C CYS A 23 -29.57 2.90 19.56
N LEU A 24 -30.64 3.23 18.86
CA LEU A 24 -31.07 2.57 17.61
C LEU A 24 -30.09 2.75 16.44
N TYR A 25 -29.15 3.69 16.57
CA TYR A 25 -28.17 4.03 15.54
C TYR A 25 -26.80 3.40 15.79
N CYS A 26 -26.61 2.71 16.92
CA CYS A 26 -25.38 2.01 17.23
C CYS A 26 -25.50 0.52 16.91
N ARG A 27 -24.36 -0.11 16.56
CA ARG A 27 -24.30 -1.57 16.38
C ARG A 27 -24.46 -2.30 17.70
N ASN A 28 -23.78 -1.80 18.72
CA ASN A 28 -23.76 -2.38 20.05
C ASN A 28 -24.81 -1.67 20.92
N PRO A 29 -25.50 -2.40 21.80
CA PRO A 29 -26.41 -1.81 22.78
C PRO A 29 -25.66 -0.79 23.64
N VAL A 30 -26.09 0.47 23.58
CA VAL A 30 -25.53 1.58 24.35
C VAL A 30 -26.68 2.50 24.71
N ALA A 31 -26.82 2.87 25.98
CA ALA A 31 -27.87 3.78 26.42
C ALA A 31 -27.91 5.08 25.58
N ALA A 32 -29.08 5.43 25.07
CA ALA A 32 -29.32 6.59 24.20
C ALA A 32 -29.31 7.93 24.97
N SER A 33 -28.33 8.15 25.85
CA SER A 33 -28.20 9.39 26.61
C SER A 33 -27.99 10.59 25.70
N LYS A 34 -28.47 11.77 26.13
CA LYS A 34 -28.24 13.05 25.42
C LYS A 34 -26.76 13.27 25.09
N HIS A 35 -25.87 12.94 26.02
CA HIS A 35 -24.42 13.05 25.82
C HIS A 35 -23.91 12.13 24.70
N HIS A 36 -24.31 10.86 24.71
CA HIS A 36 -23.92 9.87 23.70
C HIS A 36 -24.30 10.35 22.29
N ILE A 37 -25.54 10.80 22.13
CA ILE A 37 -26.11 11.16 20.84
C ILE A 37 -25.47 12.43 20.30
N LYS A 38 -25.26 13.43 21.16
CA LYS A 38 -24.54 14.65 20.77
C LYS A 38 -23.13 14.35 20.28
N LYS A 39 -22.40 13.50 21.00
CA LYS A 39 -20.98 13.22 20.73
C LYS A 39 -20.76 12.30 19.53
N ARG A 40 -21.62 11.30 19.34
CA ARG A 40 -21.40 10.19 18.40
C ARG A 40 -22.19 10.31 17.10
N HIS A 41 -23.36 10.94 17.14
CA HIS A 41 -24.26 11.05 15.99
C HIS A 41 -24.41 12.51 15.54
N LEU A 42 -24.94 13.38 16.41
CA LEU A 42 -25.25 14.77 16.04
C LEU A 42 -24.01 15.60 15.66
N ARG A 43 -22.85 15.32 16.28
CA ARG A 43 -21.56 15.95 15.91
C ARG A 43 -21.25 15.86 14.41
N PHE A 44 -21.74 14.81 13.75
CA PHE A 44 -21.50 14.51 12.35
C PHE A 44 -22.77 14.66 11.49
N ALA A 45 -23.77 15.38 12.00
CA ALA A 45 -25.01 15.66 11.28
C ALA A 45 -24.74 16.48 10.01
N ILE A 46 -25.57 16.24 9.00
CA ILE A 46 -25.55 16.94 7.72
C ILE A 46 -26.87 17.70 7.61
N TYR A 47 -26.78 19.02 7.53
CA TYR A 47 -27.91 19.94 7.47
C TYR A 47 -28.23 20.31 6.03
N TYR A 48 -29.52 20.37 5.70
CA TYR A 48 -30.01 20.74 4.38
C TYR A 48 -31.43 21.28 4.43
N LYS A 49 -31.85 22.00 3.40
CA LYS A 49 -33.24 22.39 3.16
C LYS A 49 -33.86 21.47 2.13
N ASP A 50 -34.97 20.86 2.51
CA ASP A 50 -35.82 20.09 1.62
C ASP A 50 -37.13 20.85 1.46
N SER A 51 -37.39 21.33 0.23
CA SER A 51 -38.57 22.16 -0.08
C SER A 51 -38.69 23.41 0.84
N GLY A 52 -37.55 24.02 1.18
CA GLY A 52 -37.48 25.18 2.08
C GLY A 52 -37.47 24.86 3.57
N ILE A 53 -37.73 23.62 3.97
CA ILE A 53 -37.75 23.19 5.39
C ILE A 53 -36.36 22.72 5.79
N GLY A 54 -35.79 23.32 6.84
CA GLY A 54 -34.51 22.90 7.41
C GLY A 54 -34.62 21.54 8.07
N LYS A 55 -33.76 20.60 7.66
CA LYS A 55 -33.65 19.24 8.19
C LYS A 55 -32.18 18.87 8.38
N PHE A 56 -31.93 17.84 9.17
CA PHE A 56 -30.62 17.23 9.26
C PHE A 56 -30.67 15.71 9.35
N SER A 57 -29.61 15.08 8.85
CA SER A 57 -29.43 13.62 8.91
C SER A 57 -28.18 13.25 9.68
N ILE A 58 -28.30 12.24 10.53
CA ILE A 58 -27.19 11.76 11.37
C ILE A 58 -26.60 10.47 10.79
N PRO A 59 -25.30 10.20 10.98
CA PRO A 59 -24.75 8.89 10.67
C PRO A 59 -25.23 7.84 11.67
N CYS A 60 -25.28 6.59 11.23
CA CYS A 60 -25.46 5.43 12.07
C CYS A 60 -24.35 4.40 11.85
N TYR A 61 -24.28 3.41 12.74
CA TYR A 61 -23.32 2.32 12.76
C TYR A 61 -24.03 0.97 12.71
N CYS A 62 -25.27 0.92 12.20
CA CYS A 62 -26.05 -0.32 12.14
C CYS A 62 -25.41 -1.39 11.23
N ALA A 63 -25.95 -2.61 11.26
CA ALA A 63 -25.41 -3.74 10.50
C ALA A 63 -25.48 -3.54 8.97
N ASP A 64 -26.43 -2.73 8.49
CA ASP A 64 -26.70 -2.53 7.06
C ASP A 64 -25.53 -1.88 6.30
N GLY A 65 -24.61 -1.21 7.01
CA GLY A 65 -23.41 -0.60 6.42
C GLY A 65 -22.25 -1.57 6.11
N GLY A 66 -22.35 -2.84 6.53
CA GLY A 66 -21.43 -3.95 6.22
C GLY A 66 -20.02 -3.90 6.85
N HIS A 67 -19.44 -2.72 7.07
CA HIS A 67 -17.99 -2.58 7.37
C HIS A 67 -17.67 -2.01 8.77
N GLY A 68 -18.65 -1.93 9.67
CA GLY A 68 -18.46 -1.40 11.03
C GLY A 68 -18.08 0.10 11.10
N ARG A 69 -18.19 0.82 9.98
CA ARG A 69 -17.95 2.28 9.87
C ARG A 69 -19.28 3.04 9.89
N SER A 70 -19.22 4.33 10.24
CA SER A 70 -20.37 5.21 10.14
C SER A 70 -20.86 5.32 8.69
N HIS A 71 -22.16 5.36 8.51
CA HIS A 71 -22.82 5.51 7.23
C HIS A 71 -24.13 6.28 7.39
N TRP A 72 -24.67 6.76 6.28
CA TRP A 72 -25.91 7.53 6.21
C TRP A 72 -26.93 6.79 5.35
N HIS A 73 -28.16 6.74 5.83
CA HIS A 73 -29.31 6.26 5.08
C HIS A 73 -29.97 7.45 4.39
N CYS A 74 -30.23 7.34 3.10
CA CYS A 74 -30.98 8.36 2.41
C CYS A 74 -32.48 8.20 2.75
N PRO A 75 -33.21 9.28 3.08
CA PRO A 75 -34.66 9.22 3.29
C PRO A 75 -35.46 9.23 1.98
N MET A 76 -34.86 9.78 0.91
CA MET A 76 -35.48 9.95 -0.41
C MET A 76 -35.27 8.72 -1.30
N CYS A 77 -34.35 7.82 -0.94
CA CYS A 77 -34.17 6.54 -1.58
C CYS A 77 -33.52 5.52 -0.63
N THR A 78 -33.57 4.24 -0.93
CA THR A 78 -33.04 3.17 -0.06
C THR A 78 -31.51 3.03 -0.06
N LYS A 79 -30.75 4.02 -0.59
CA LYS A 79 -29.29 3.95 -0.67
C LYS A 79 -28.61 4.24 0.66
N ILE A 80 -27.59 3.42 0.96
CA ILE A 80 -26.71 3.57 2.11
C ILE A 80 -25.34 4.07 1.65
N LEU A 81 -24.86 5.16 2.25
CA LEU A 81 -23.63 5.84 1.84
C LEU A 81 -22.65 5.92 3.01
N GLN A 82 -21.42 5.47 2.79
CA GLN A 82 -20.43 5.33 3.87
C GLN A 82 -19.58 6.60 4.10
N ARG A 83 -19.59 7.55 3.16
CA ARG A 83 -18.78 8.77 3.25
C ARG A 83 -19.67 9.99 3.24
N THR A 84 -19.39 10.94 4.13
CA THR A 84 -20.08 12.24 4.21
C THR A 84 -20.12 12.97 2.87
N LYS A 85 -19.02 12.96 2.12
CA LYS A 85 -18.95 13.63 0.80
C LYS A 85 -19.90 12.99 -0.21
N ASP A 86 -19.93 11.66 -0.24
CA ASP A 86 -20.78 10.91 -1.17
C ASP A 86 -22.26 11.08 -0.78
N TYR A 87 -22.56 11.10 0.52
CA TYR A 87 -23.91 11.41 1.01
C TYR A 87 -24.36 12.81 0.64
N LYS A 88 -23.55 13.86 0.88
CA LYS A 88 -23.88 15.24 0.50
C LYS A 88 -24.21 15.37 -0.98
N ILE A 89 -23.34 14.85 -1.85
CA ILE A 89 -23.57 14.87 -3.31
C ILE A 89 -24.86 14.12 -3.65
N HIS A 90 -25.07 12.95 -3.04
CA HIS A 90 -26.24 12.13 -3.31
C HIS A 90 -27.55 12.83 -2.91
N VAL A 91 -27.63 13.45 -1.73
CA VAL A 91 -28.84 14.13 -1.31
C VAL A 91 -29.10 15.39 -2.14
N THR A 92 -28.06 16.15 -2.52
CA THR A 92 -28.22 17.28 -3.45
C THR A 92 -28.79 16.87 -4.80
N ASN A 93 -28.50 15.65 -5.29
CA ASN A 93 -29.11 15.13 -6.52
C ASN A 93 -30.61 14.84 -6.40
N HIS A 94 -31.18 14.81 -5.19
CA HIS A 94 -32.63 14.78 -4.97
C HIS A 94 -33.25 16.19 -4.94
N GLY A 95 -32.46 17.24 -5.14
CA GLY A 95 -32.95 18.62 -5.16
C GLY A 95 -32.92 19.32 -3.80
N VAL A 96 -32.24 18.78 -2.78
CA VAL A 96 -32.07 19.48 -1.49
C VAL A 96 -30.90 20.45 -1.51
N GLU A 97 -31.05 21.57 -0.82
CA GLU A 97 -30.03 22.61 -0.70
C GLU A 97 -29.20 22.40 0.57
N MET A 98 -27.87 22.31 0.45
CA MET A 98 -27.02 22.14 1.64
C MET A 98 -26.98 23.43 2.46
N THR A 99 -27.08 23.30 3.78
CA THR A 99 -26.94 24.44 4.70
C THR A 99 -25.79 24.22 5.67
N ASP A 100 -25.19 25.33 6.11
CA ASP A 100 -24.24 25.29 7.22
C ASP A 100 -25.02 25.23 8.54
N LYS A 101 -24.37 24.68 9.58
CA LYS A 101 -24.97 24.49 10.91
C LYS A 101 -25.55 25.80 11.51
N SER A 102 -25.06 26.95 11.06
CA SER A 102 -25.46 28.29 11.54
C SER A 102 -26.59 28.96 10.75
N THR A 103 -27.07 28.38 9.65
CA THR A 103 -28.08 29.00 8.76
C THR A 103 -29.48 28.38 8.83
N VAL A 104 -29.71 27.44 9.74
CA VAL A 104 -31.08 27.02 10.07
C VAL A 104 -31.66 28.07 11.01
N GLU A 105 -32.38 29.03 10.43
CA GLU A 105 -33.24 29.95 11.18
C GLU A 105 -34.32 29.15 11.91
N LEU A 106 -34.06 28.84 13.17
CA LEU A 106 -35.09 28.72 14.20
C LEU A 106 -35.13 30.08 14.90
N GLN A 107 -36.11 30.94 14.60
CA GLN A 107 -36.30 32.21 15.32
C GLN A 107 -37.38 32.05 16.41
N PRO A 108 -37.44 32.90 17.48
CA PRO A 108 -36.49 33.93 17.96
C PRO A 108 -36.09 33.74 19.46
N THR A 109 -34.92 34.19 19.94
CA THR A 109 -34.79 35.48 20.68
C THR A 109 -33.32 35.86 20.97
N SER A 110 -33.00 37.11 20.61
CA SER A 110 -32.23 38.13 21.35
C SER A 110 -30.80 37.87 21.88
N VAL A 111 -29.83 38.58 21.30
CA VAL A 111 -28.98 39.66 21.89
C VAL A 111 -27.50 39.58 21.47
N LEU A 112 -27.04 40.70 20.90
CA LEU A 112 -25.68 41.23 20.62
C LEU A 112 -24.82 40.54 19.55
N LEU A 113 -24.61 41.16 18.38
CA LEU A 113 -23.62 42.25 18.08
C LEU A 113 -22.21 41.89 18.57
N GLU A 114 -21.11 42.00 17.82
CA GLU A 114 -20.72 42.82 16.67
C GLU A 114 -19.43 42.14 16.15
N THR A 115 -19.17 42.02 14.85
CA THR A 115 -18.62 43.13 14.06
C THR A 115 -18.86 42.89 12.57
N LEU A 116 -19.45 43.90 11.93
CA LEU A 116 -19.45 44.17 10.49
C LEU A 116 -17.99 44.41 10.02
N GLN A 117 -17.59 44.20 8.77
CA GLN A 117 -17.99 44.90 7.54
C GLN A 117 -17.50 44.06 6.35
N THR A 118 -18.38 43.55 5.47
CA THR A 118 -18.82 44.14 4.19
C THR A 118 -17.70 44.60 3.27
N ASP A 119 -17.50 43.84 2.18
CA ASP A 119 -17.48 44.38 0.81
C ASP A 119 -17.89 43.26 -0.18
N THR A 120 -19.18 43.24 -0.49
CA THR A 120 -19.77 42.87 -1.79
C THR A 120 -19.65 44.11 -2.68
N ASP A 121 -19.39 44.14 -3.98
CA ASP A 121 -19.49 43.23 -5.12
C ASP A 121 -18.62 43.86 -6.24
N ASP A 122 -18.07 43.09 -7.18
CA ASP A 122 -18.37 43.31 -8.60
C ASP A 122 -17.97 42.09 -9.46
N ARG A 123 -18.64 42.02 -10.60
CA ARG A 123 -18.96 40.88 -11.44
C ARG A 123 -17.79 40.32 -12.27
N THR A 124 -18.06 39.12 -12.79
CA THR A 124 -17.71 38.60 -14.14
C THR A 124 -16.45 37.75 -14.31
N THR A 125 -16.63 36.71 -15.14
CA THR A 125 -15.66 35.79 -15.78
C THR A 125 -14.99 34.73 -14.92
N GLY A 126 -15.22 33.47 -15.31
CA GLY A 126 -14.70 32.28 -14.66
C GLY A 126 -13.18 32.22 -14.70
N ASP A 127 -12.57 32.36 -13.53
CA ASP A 127 -11.13 32.33 -13.40
C ASP A 127 -10.65 30.86 -13.35
N LYS A 128 -10.18 30.38 -14.49
CA LYS A 128 -9.64 29.02 -14.65
C LYS A 128 -8.35 28.91 -13.85
N SER A 129 -8.43 28.37 -12.63
CA SER A 129 -7.27 28.20 -11.77
C SER A 129 -6.24 27.28 -12.45
N SER A 130 -5.05 27.81 -12.76
CA SER A 130 -3.96 27.08 -13.43
C SER A 130 -2.94 26.51 -12.43
N CYS A 131 -2.36 25.37 -12.77
CA CYS A 131 -1.26 24.82 -12.01
C CYS A 131 0.03 25.59 -12.29
N GLN A 132 0.57 26.27 -11.30
CA GLN A 132 1.81 27.04 -11.40
C GLN A 132 3.05 26.18 -11.75
N LYS A 133 2.99 24.85 -11.60
CA LYS A 133 4.11 23.93 -11.89
C LYS A 133 4.09 23.34 -13.30
N CYS A 134 2.91 23.19 -13.93
CA CYS A 134 2.80 22.55 -15.24
C CYS A 134 1.82 23.25 -16.21
N GLY A 135 1.27 24.40 -15.84
CA GLY A 135 0.41 25.23 -16.69
C GLY A 135 -1.00 24.69 -16.95
N VAL A 136 -1.36 23.50 -16.45
CA VAL A 136 -2.69 22.91 -16.71
C VAL A 136 -3.80 23.70 -16.01
N HIS A 137 -4.84 24.05 -16.76
CA HIS A 137 -5.99 24.81 -16.28
C HIS A 137 -7.09 23.91 -15.72
N PHE A 138 -7.69 24.31 -14.61
CA PHE A 138 -8.81 23.62 -13.98
C PHE A 138 -9.99 24.56 -13.82
N THR A 139 -11.19 24.00 -14.01
CA THR A 139 -12.46 24.72 -13.84
C THR A 139 -12.82 24.96 -12.38
N THR A 140 -12.18 24.25 -11.45
CA THR A 140 -12.40 24.44 -10.01
C THR A 140 -11.08 24.37 -9.23
N THR A 141 -10.97 25.18 -8.19
CA THR A 141 -9.85 25.17 -7.23
C THR A 141 -9.69 23.81 -6.55
N SER A 142 -10.77 23.05 -6.36
CA SER A 142 -10.72 21.69 -5.81
C SER A 142 -10.05 20.69 -6.76
N ASN A 143 -10.31 20.81 -8.07
CA ASN A 143 -9.63 20.00 -9.08
C ASN A 143 -8.16 20.41 -9.22
N LEU A 144 -7.86 21.71 -9.16
CA LEU A 144 -6.48 22.18 -9.10
C LEU A 144 -5.75 21.64 -7.86
N ARG A 145 -6.34 21.74 -6.66
CA ARG A 145 -5.76 21.19 -5.42
C ARG A 145 -5.61 19.67 -5.48
N ARG A 146 -6.55 18.95 -6.10
CA ARG A 146 -6.44 17.50 -6.33
C ARG A 146 -5.33 17.17 -7.32
N HIS A 147 -5.24 17.90 -8.42
CA HIS A 147 -4.16 17.76 -9.40
C HIS A 147 -2.81 18.07 -8.75
N GLN A 148 -2.70 19.16 -8.00
CA GLN A 148 -1.52 19.49 -7.20
C GLN A 148 -1.20 18.39 -6.20
N ARG A 149 -2.18 17.78 -5.53
CA ARG A 149 -1.92 16.63 -4.64
C ARG A 149 -1.49 15.35 -5.36
N LEU A 150 -2.05 15.06 -6.52
CA LEU A 150 -1.79 13.80 -7.23
C LEU A 150 -0.56 13.88 -8.13
N GLN A 151 -0.24 15.06 -8.64
CA GLN A 151 0.81 15.28 -9.64
C GLN A 151 1.98 16.10 -9.08
N HIS A 152 1.78 16.85 -7.99
CA HIS A 152 2.76 17.82 -7.50
C HIS A 152 3.02 17.81 -5.98
N CYS A 153 2.29 17.01 -5.18
CA CYS A 153 2.57 16.87 -3.75
C CYS A 153 3.70 15.85 -3.60
N GLN A 154 4.89 16.38 -3.35
CA GLN A 154 6.07 15.63 -2.93
C GLN A 154 5.96 15.05 -1.51
N VAL A 155 4.78 15.02 -0.87
CA VAL A 155 4.67 14.63 0.54
C VAL A 155 4.75 13.10 0.75
N HIS A 156 4.63 12.27 -0.28
CA HIS A 156 5.05 10.85 -0.24
C HIS A 156 4.99 10.23 -1.65
N VAL A 157 5.82 10.70 -2.59
CA VAL A 157 6.07 9.86 -3.79
C VAL A 157 6.81 8.63 -3.30
N MET A 158 6.19 7.45 -3.45
CA MET A 158 6.85 6.21 -3.08
C MET A 158 8.09 6.02 -3.94
N PRO A 159 9.26 5.78 -3.32
CA PRO A 159 10.48 5.65 -4.09
C PRO A 159 10.35 4.46 -5.03
N VAL A 160 10.90 4.62 -6.23
CA VAL A 160 11.07 3.56 -7.21
C VAL A 160 12.49 3.60 -7.70
N LEU A 161 13.17 2.46 -7.60
CA LEU A 161 14.54 2.28 -8.07
C LEU A 161 14.51 1.37 -9.28
N CYS A 162 15.21 1.74 -10.35
CA CYS A 162 15.53 0.81 -11.42
C CYS A 162 16.68 -0.08 -10.93
N VAL A 163 16.49 -1.40 -10.91
CA VAL A 163 17.50 -2.36 -10.44
C VAL A 163 18.09 -3.20 -11.56
N ASP A 164 17.47 -3.15 -12.74
CA ASP A 164 17.92 -3.82 -13.94
C ASP A 164 17.39 -3.06 -15.16
N ALA A 165 18.21 -2.13 -15.67
CA ALA A 165 17.82 -1.31 -16.81
C ALA A 165 17.61 -2.16 -18.08
N LYS A 166 18.45 -3.18 -18.28
CA LYS A 166 18.40 -4.08 -19.45
C LYS A 166 17.07 -4.84 -19.51
N ASN A 167 16.61 -5.36 -18.38
CA ASN A 167 15.37 -6.13 -18.30
C ASN A 167 14.14 -5.29 -17.91
N ALA A 168 14.32 -3.97 -17.74
CA ALA A 168 13.32 -3.01 -17.30
C ALA A 168 12.65 -3.40 -15.98
N ILE A 169 13.47 -3.82 -14.99
CA ILE A 169 13.03 -4.21 -13.65
C ILE A 169 13.23 -3.05 -12.69
N TYR A 170 12.19 -2.79 -11.91
CA TYR A 170 12.12 -1.75 -10.91
C TYR A 170 11.71 -2.37 -9.57
N VAL A 171 12.04 -1.69 -8.47
CA VAL A 171 11.55 -2.03 -7.14
C VAL A 171 10.90 -0.82 -6.48
N THR A 172 9.82 -1.07 -5.75
CA THR A 172 9.13 -0.07 -4.92
C THR A 172 8.62 -0.72 -3.63
N PRO A 173 8.35 0.02 -2.56
CA PRO A 173 7.75 -0.55 -1.35
C PRO A 173 6.39 -1.19 -1.64
N LYS A 174 6.16 -2.40 -1.11
CA LYS A 174 4.88 -3.11 -1.18
C LYS A 174 3.73 -2.23 -0.70
N ASP A 175 3.89 -1.68 0.49
CA ASP A 175 2.87 -0.90 1.18
C ASP A 175 3.31 0.56 1.33
N PRO A 176 2.37 1.52 1.30
CA PRO A 176 2.68 2.93 1.49
C PRO A 176 3.06 3.27 2.94
N HIS A 177 2.72 2.40 3.89
CA HIS A 177 2.96 2.55 5.31
C HIS A 177 3.54 1.25 5.88
N GLY A 178 4.32 1.37 6.96
CA GLY A 178 4.96 0.23 7.60
C GLY A 178 6.31 -0.15 6.96
N PRO A 179 6.78 -1.40 7.16
CA PRO A 179 8.04 -1.87 6.62
C PRO A 179 8.07 -1.74 5.09
N ARG A 180 9.11 -1.10 4.56
CA ARG A 180 9.28 -0.87 3.11
C ARG A 180 9.86 -2.09 2.40
N VAL A 181 9.18 -3.23 2.52
CA VAL A 181 9.53 -4.46 1.82
C VAL A 181 9.45 -4.22 0.31
N PRO A 182 10.51 -4.49 -0.46
CA PRO A 182 10.49 -4.26 -1.91
C PRO A 182 9.57 -5.23 -2.63
N VAL A 183 8.96 -4.75 -3.71
CA VAL A 183 8.22 -5.52 -4.70
C VAL A 183 8.83 -5.22 -6.06
N HIS A 184 9.18 -6.27 -6.80
CA HIS A 184 9.66 -6.13 -8.15
C HIS A 184 8.52 -5.83 -9.13
N ILE A 185 8.83 -5.02 -10.12
CA ILE A 185 7.94 -4.63 -11.20
C ILE A 185 8.74 -4.71 -12.48
N ARG A 186 8.14 -5.23 -13.54
CA ARG A 186 8.73 -5.16 -14.88
C ARG A 186 7.84 -4.32 -15.78
N LYS A 187 8.37 -3.20 -16.27
CA LYS A 187 7.62 -2.26 -17.11
C LYS A 187 8.43 -1.78 -18.30
N SER A 188 7.94 -2.07 -19.50
CA SER A 188 8.50 -1.54 -20.74
C SER A 188 7.39 -1.35 -21.76
N PHE A 189 7.20 -0.12 -22.22
CA PHE A 189 6.23 0.18 -23.28
C PHE A 189 6.69 -0.37 -24.62
N SER A 190 8.00 -0.29 -24.92
CA SER A 190 8.59 -0.80 -26.16
C SER A 190 8.43 -2.32 -26.29
N LEU A 191 8.52 -3.04 -25.17
CA LEU A 191 8.34 -4.50 -25.12
C LEU A 191 6.90 -4.91 -24.79
N GLN A 192 6.00 -3.96 -24.56
CA GLN A 192 4.62 -4.19 -24.11
C GLN A 192 4.52 -5.06 -22.82
N ILE A 193 5.44 -4.84 -21.89
CA ILE A 193 5.52 -5.59 -20.62
C ILE A 193 4.99 -4.72 -19.48
N LEU A 194 3.99 -5.24 -18.75
CA LEU A 194 3.38 -4.63 -17.57
C LEU A 194 3.14 -5.69 -16.49
N LEU A 195 4.17 -6.01 -15.70
CA LEU A 195 4.11 -7.09 -14.71
C LEU A 195 4.47 -6.59 -13.31
N CYS A 196 3.78 -7.11 -12.30
CA CYS A 196 4.05 -6.88 -10.88
C CYS A 196 4.39 -8.23 -10.23
N GLU A 197 5.23 -8.26 -9.19
CA GLU A 197 5.51 -9.52 -8.49
C GLU A 197 4.27 -10.08 -7.75
N LEU A 198 3.33 -9.21 -7.36
CA LEU A 198 2.18 -9.58 -6.53
C LEU A 198 0.99 -10.07 -7.36
N GLU A 199 0.55 -11.30 -7.14
CA GLU A 199 -0.64 -11.92 -7.77
C GLU A 199 -1.90 -11.04 -7.70
N GLU A 200 -2.16 -10.42 -6.54
CA GLU A 200 -3.29 -9.48 -6.36
C GLU A 200 -3.30 -8.32 -7.38
N CYS A 201 -2.13 -7.90 -7.87
CA CYS A 201 -2.03 -6.87 -8.88
C CYS A 201 -2.40 -7.39 -10.26
N TRP A 202 -2.10 -8.65 -10.58
CA TRP A 202 -2.51 -9.28 -11.83
C TRP A 202 -4.03 -9.43 -11.88
N ASP A 203 -4.61 -9.94 -10.81
CA ASP A 203 -6.07 -10.10 -10.69
C ASP A 203 -6.78 -8.76 -10.82
N PHE A 204 -6.25 -7.72 -10.16
CA PHE A 204 -6.76 -6.36 -10.30
C PHE A 204 -6.72 -5.88 -11.76
N MET A 205 -5.59 -5.99 -12.44
CA MET A 205 -5.44 -5.51 -13.83
C MET A 205 -6.34 -6.31 -14.78
N LYS A 206 -6.43 -7.64 -14.61
CA LYS A 206 -7.30 -8.52 -15.40
C LYS A 206 -8.77 -8.16 -15.21
N ALA A 207 -9.21 -7.93 -13.97
CA ALA A 207 -10.58 -7.51 -13.68
C ALA A 207 -10.91 -6.13 -14.28
N GLN A 208 -9.96 -5.20 -14.32
CA GLN A 208 -10.16 -3.90 -14.98
C GLN A 208 -10.26 -4.03 -16.49
N ALA A 209 -9.42 -4.87 -17.11
CA ALA A 209 -9.50 -5.14 -18.54
C ALA A 209 -10.86 -5.73 -18.94
N GLN A 210 -11.39 -6.69 -18.17
CA GLN A 210 -12.71 -7.28 -18.38
C GLN A 210 -13.86 -6.25 -18.25
N ARG A 211 -13.65 -5.17 -17.49
CA ARG A 211 -14.60 -4.06 -17.32
C ARG A 211 -14.42 -2.94 -18.35
N GLY A 212 -13.65 -3.17 -19.41
CA GLY A 212 -13.41 -2.18 -20.47
C GLY A 212 -12.27 -1.19 -20.19
N ASN A 213 -11.44 -1.43 -19.17
CA ASN A 213 -10.30 -0.57 -18.81
C ASN A 213 -8.95 -1.32 -18.92
N PRO A 214 -8.53 -1.78 -20.13
CA PRO A 214 -7.33 -2.61 -20.31
C PRO A 214 -6.01 -1.89 -19.98
N GLY A 215 -5.98 -0.55 -20.02
CA GLY A 215 -4.81 0.25 -19.66
C GLY A 215 -4.65 0.55 -18.16
N ARG A 216 -5.51 -0.01 -17.30
CA ARG A 216 -5.48 0.29 -15.87
C ARG A 216 -4.33 -0.44 -15.17
N GLU A 217 -3.26 0.28 -14.91
CA GLU A 217 -2.11 -0.22 -14.16
C GLU A 217 -2.40 -0.39 -12.66
N CYS A 218 -1.69 -1.32 -12.00
CA CYS A 218 -1.71 -1.44 -10.55
C CYS A 218 -0.99 -0.27 -9.87
N ARG A 219 -1.21 -0.11 -8.55
CA ARG A 219 -0.61 0.99 -7.76
C ARG A 219 0.92 1.02 -7.81
N HIS A 220 1.57 -0.12 -8.05
CA HIS A 220 3.03 -0.26 -8.11
C HIS A 220 3.55 0.15 -9.48
N LEU A 221 2.95 -0.36 -10.56
CA LEU A 221 3.28 -0.01 -11.96
C LEU A 221 3.18 1.50 -12.22
N ILE A 222 2.15 2.17 -11.67
CA ILE A 222 1.98 3.62 -11.84
C ILE A 222 3.18 4.41 -11.31
N ARG A 223 3.84 3.93 -10.24
CA ARG A 223 4.95 4.65 -9.58
C ARG A 223 6.22 4.72 -10.44
N THR A 224 6.38 3.80 -11.40
CA THR A 224 7.53 3.78 -12.33
C THR A 224 7.71 5.08 -13.12
N SER A 225 6.64 5.87 -13.28
CA SER A 225 6.69 7.22 -13.86
C SER A 225 7.62 8.19 -13.10
N HIS A 226 7.93 7.89 -11.84
CA HIS A 226 8.81 8.67 -10.97
C HIS A 226 10.07 7.87 -10.59
N ALA A 227 10.42 6.84 -11.36
CA ALA A 227 11.62 6.04 -11.10
C ALA A 227 12.88 6.89 -11.21
N ARG A 228 13.78 6.71 -10.24
CA ARG A 228 15.13 7.29 -10.35
C ARG A 228 15.85 6.63 -11.53
N PRO A 229 16.73 7.37 -12.23
CA PRO A 229 17.64 6.77 -13.19
C PRO A 229 18.39 5.59 -12.56
N TYR A 230 18.67 4.58 -13.36
CA TYR A 230 19.48 3.46 -12.92
C TYR A 230 20.88 3.96 -12.55
N THR A 231 21.33 3.59 -11.35
CA THR A 231 22.70 3.81 -10.88
C THR A 231 23.26 2.44 -10.52
N PRO A 232 24.32 1.96 -11.20
CA PRO A 232 24.90 0.66 -10.88
C PRO A 232 25.41 0.66 -9.43
N PRO A 233 25.20 -0.44 -8.69
CA PRO A 233 25.78 -0.60 -7.37
C PRO A 233 27.29 -0.85 -7.47
N PRO A 234 28.04 -0.68 -6.36
CA PRO A 234 29.44 -1.10 -6.31
C PRO A 234 29.58 -2.57 -6.73
N PRO A 235 30.48 -2.87 -7.68
CA PRO A 235 30.66 -4.23 -8.17
C PRO A 235 31.21 -5.14 -7.07
N LEU A 236 30.78 -6.39 -7.05
CA LEU A 236 31.31 -7.39 -6.12
C LEU A 236 32.76 -7.73 -6.48
N CYS A 237 33.66 -7.62 -5.51
CA CYS A 237 35.09 -7.88 -5.67
C CYS A 237 35.41 -9.33 -5.29
N VAL A 238 35.98 -10.11 -6.20
CA VAL A 238 36.32 -11.53 -5.92
C VAL A 238 37.25 -11.68 -4.72
N ARG A 239 38.14 -10.70 -4.49
CA ARG A 239 39.02 -10.69 -3.31
C ARG A 239 38.23 -10.61 -2.00
N SER A 240 37.15 -9.85 -1.94
CA SER A 240 36.34 -9.78 -0.72
C SER A 240 35.60 -11.10 -0.45
N LEU A 241 35.23 -11.86 -1.49
CA LEU A 241 34.69 -13.21 -1.33
C LEU A 241 35.74 -14.21 -0.82
N GLU A 242 36.96 -14.15 -1.35
CA GLU A 242 38.07 -14.96 -0.86
C GLU A 242 38.38 -14.67 0.61
N ASP A 243 38.30 -13.39 1.01
CA ASP A 243 38.46 -12.97 2.41
C ASP A 243 37.36 -13.55 3.31
N MET A 244 36.11 -13.57 2.84
CA MET A 244 34.99 -14.21 3.56
C MET A 244 35.22 -15.71 3.74
N ALA A 245 35.69 -16.40 2.69
CA ALA A 245 36.03 -17.82 2.75
C ALA A 245 37.17 -18.09 3.76
N ARG A 246 38.23 -17.27 3.75
CA ARG A 246 39.33 -17.37 4.74
C ARG A 246 38.88 -17.14 6.17
N ARG A 247 37.89 -16.26 6.37
CA ARG A 247 37.24 -16.01 7.68
C ARG A 247 36.18 -17.04 8.04
N ARG A 248 36.01 -18.10 7.23
CA ARG A 248 35.01 -19.16 7.41
C ARG A 248 33.57 -18.66 7.48
N LEU A 249 33.27 -17.53 6.82
CA LEU A 249 31.91 -17.01 6.71
C LEU A 249 31.08 -17.78 5.67
N LEU A 250 31.75 -18.45 4.73
CA LEU A 250 31.16 -19.26 3.67
C LEU A 250 31.97 -20.54 3.50
N SER A 251 31.29 -21.64 3.19
CA SER A 251 31.94 -22.89 2.77
C SER A 251 32.57 -22.75 1.38
N GLY A 252 33.48 -23.67 1.03
CA GLY A 252 34.10 -23.70 -0.30
C GLY A 252 33.06 -23.86 -1.43
N THR A 253 32.07 -24.73 -1.22
CA THR A 253 30.97 -24.95 -2.18
C THR A 253 30.12 -23.69 -2.37
N ARG A 254 29.77 -22.97 -1.29
CA ARG A 254 29.01 -21.71 -1.39
C ARG A 254 29.82 -20.59 -2.01
N THR A 255 31.13 -20.55 -1.76
CA THR A 255 32.06 -19.61 -2.39
C THR A 255 32.06 -19.79 -3.90
N GLN A 256 32.22 -21.03 -4.38
CA GLN A 256 32.19 -21.34 -5.81
C GLN A 256 30.85 -20.97 -6.45
N GLN A 257 29.72 -21.35 -5.82
CA GLN A 257 28.39 -21.00 -6.33
C GLN A 257 28.15 -19.49 -6.42
N CYS A 258 28.67 -18.72 -5.46
CA CYS A 258 28.59 -17.24 -5.52
C CYS A 258 29.36 -16.70 -6.73
N GLN A 259 30.56 -17.21 -7.00
CA GLN A 259 31.36 -16.81 -8.16
C GLN A 259 30.67 -17.17 -9.48
N GLU A 260 30.09 -18.36 -9.58
CA GLU A 260 29.38 -18.81 -10.79
C GLU A 260 28.17 -17.91 -11.10
N ILE A 261 27.33 -17.61 -10.11
CA ILE A 261 26.17 -16.72 -10.31
C ILE A 261 26.63 -15.29 -10.63
N HIS A 262 27.67 -14.80 -9.96
CA HIS A 262 28.25 -13.48 -10.24
C HIS A 262 28.77 -13.37 -11.68
N SER A 263 29.52 -14.38 -12.14
CA SER A 263 30.01 -14.48 -13.51
C SER A 263 28.87 -14.51 -14.53
N ARG A 264 27.84 -15.33 -14.28
CA ARG A 264 26.66 -15.43 -15.15
C ARG A 264 25.90 -14.10 -15.25
N ALA A 265 25.70 -13.39 -14.13
CA ALA A 265 25.11 -12.05 -14.15
C ALA A 265 25.92 -11.07 -15.01
N GLY A 266 27.25 -11.13 -14.90
CA GLY A 266 28.17 -10.34 -15.72
C GLY A 266 28.08 -10.64 -17.22
N LEU A 267 27.99 -11.93 -17.61
CA LEU A 267 27.76 -12.35 -18.99
C LEU A 267 26.40 -11.86 -19.52
N ASP A 268 25.38 -11.88 -18.66
CA ASP A 268 24.06 -11.33 -18.96
C ASP A 268 24.03 -9.79 -18.94
N GLY A 269 25.13 -9.13 -18.59
CA GLY A 269 25.23 -7.66 -18.52
C GLY A 269 24.28 -7.04 -17.49
N VAL A 270 24.07 -7.71 -16.37
CA VAL A 270 23.23 -7.24 -15.26
C VAL A 270 23.95 -7.38 -13.92
N ASP A 271 23.56 -6.60 -12.92
CA ASP A 271 24.20 -6.67 -11.60
C ASP A 271 23.83 -7.95 -10.84
N CYS A 272 24.81 -8.67 -10.31
CA CYS A 272 24.50 -9.86 -9.52
C CYS A 272 23.66 -9.54 -8.27
N VAL A 273 23.97 -8.43 -7.60
CA VAL A 273 23.29 -7.97 -6.38
C VAL A 273 23.04 -6.47 -6.49
N TYR A 274 21.80 -6.06 -6.24
CA TYR A 274 21.43 -4.66 -6.17
C TYR A 274 20.90 -4.33 -4.76
N PRO A 275 21.60 -3.52 -3.95
CA PRO A 275 21.13 -3.05 -2.65
C PRO A 275 19.97 -2.06 -2.81
N VAL A 276 18.87 -2.30 -2.10
CA VAL A 276 17.66 -1.47 -2.19
C VAL A 276 17.70 -0.38 -1.11
N LEU A 277 18.23 0.79 -1.48
CA LEU A 277 18.39 1.94 -0.59
C LEU A 277 17.39 3.06 -0.94
N TRP A 278 16.48 3.38 -0.03
CA TRP A 278 15.37 4.30 -0.30
C TRP A 278 15.70 5.81 -0.15
N GLY A 279 16.90 6.20 0.29
CA GLY A 279 17.37 7.60 0.41
C GLY A 279 17.19 8.26 1.80
N GLU A 280 17.51 9.56 1.87
CA GLU A 280 17.85 10.41 3.06
C GLU A 280 16.78 10.60 4.17
N HIS A 281 15.71 9.81 4.18
CA HIS A 281 14.95 9.61 5.41
C HIS A 281 15.23 8.21 5.91
N GLU A 282 16.41 8.09 6.53
CA GLU A 282 16.80 7.03 7.45
C GLU A 282 15.63 6.73 8.40
N LEU A 283 14.83 5.74 8.05
CA LEU A 283 13.76 5.26 8.91
C LEU A 283 14.10 3.82 9.28
N SER A 284 14.68 3.70 10.47
CA SER A 284 14.98 2.47 11.21
C SER A 284 15.56 1.37 10.30
N GLU A 285 16.88 1.42 10.11
CA GLU A 285 17.72 0.47 9.35
C GLU A 285 17.74 -0.96 9.93
N ARG A 286 16.64 -1.40 10.54
CA ARG A 286 16.52 -2.75 11.04
C ARG A 286 16.72 -3.76 9.91
N CYS A 287 16.16 -3.50 8.73
CA CYS A 287 16.26 -4.42 7.61
C CYS A 287 16.95 -3.78 6.40
N VAL A 288 18.00 -4.43 5.90
CA VAL A 288 18.62 -4.15 4.60
C VAL A 288 17.99 -5.09 3.57
N TYR A 289 17.65 -4.56 2.40
CA TYR A 289 17.02 -5.34 1.33
C TYR A 289 17.90 -5.37 0.08
N PHE A 290 17.85 -6.48 -0.64
CA PHE A 290 18.60 -6.71 -1.87
C PHE A 290 17.69 -7.27 -2.95
N SER A 291 17.91 -6.87 -4.20
CA SER A 291 17.44 -7.58 -5.38
C SER A 291 18.59 -8.40 -5.95
N VAL A 292 18.48 -9.72 -5.91
CA VAL A 292 19.56 -10.66 -6.24
C VAL A 292 19.21 -11.40 -7.52
N TYR A 293 20.12 -11.41 -8.47
CA TYR A 293 20.00 -12.17 -9.70
C TYR A 293 19.95 -13.67 -9.41
N THR A 294 18.96 -14.36 -10.00
CA THR A 294 18.81 -15.82 -9.89
C THR A 294 19.25 -16.51 -11.17
N GLY A 295 19.13 -15.84 -12.32
CA GLY A 295 19.39 -16.39 -13.66
C GLY A 295 18.35 -17.36 -14.18
N PHE A 296 17.33 -17.67 -13.37
CA PHE A 296 16.22 -18.54 -13.75
C PHE A 296 14.90 -17.98 -13.27
N LYS A 297 13.82 -18.30 -13.99
CA LYS A 297 12.46 -18.03 -13.55
C LYS A 297 11.89 -19.26 -12.89
N ASP A 298 11.26 -19.07 -11.74
CA ASP A 298 10.62 -20.11 -10.94
C ASP A 298 9.33 -19.55 -10.32
N LYS A 299 8.50 -20.39 -9.71
CA LYS A 299 7.26 -20.00 -9.01
C LYS A 299 7.50 -18.84 -8.04
N TRP A 300 8.62 -18.86 -7.32
CA TRP A 300 9.03 -17.84 -6.34
C TRP A 300 9.84 -16.67 -6.94
N CYS A 301 10.16 -16.70 -8.23
CA CYS A 301 10.97 -15.68 -8.92
C CYS A 301 10.51 -15.51 -10.38
N GLN A 302 9.64 -14.55 -10.64
CA GLN A 302 9.07 -14.37 -12.00
C GLN A 302 9.97 -13.54 -12.94
N PHE A 303 10.91 -12.76 -12.38
CA PHE A 303 11.67 -11.77 -13.14
C PHE A 303 13.16 -12.08 -13.26
N GLY A 304 13.60 -13.30 -12.90
CA GLY A 304 15.02 -13.66 -12.87
C GLY A 304 15.80 -12.98 -11.74
N ARG A 305 15.07 -12.37 -10.80
CA ARG A 305 15.57 -11.75 -9.58
C ARG A 305 14.67 -12.05 -8.40
N THR A 306 15.28 -12.33 -7.26
CA THR A 306 14.60 -12.53 -5.98
C THR A 306 14.97 -11.42 -5.02
N HIS A 307 14.17 -11.18 -3.98
CA HIS A 307 14.57 -10.27 -2.91
C HIS A 307 15.09 -11.03 -1.70
N VAL A 308 16.14 -10.48 -1.10
CA VAL A 308 16.74 -10.96 0.15
C VAL A 308 16.66 -9.84 1.18
N SER A 309 16.42 -10.18 2.44
CA SER A 309 16.46 -9.22 3.55
C SER A 309 17.39 -9.69 4.65
N PHE A 310 18.16 -8.77 5.21
CA PHE A 310 18.99 -8.94 6.39
C PHE A 310 18.48 -8.05 7.52
N ASP A 311 18.18 -8.62 8.68
CA ASP A 311 17.82 -7.88 9.88
C ASP A 311 19.07 -7.59 10.72
N SER A 312 19.57 -6.36 10.68
CA SER A 312 20.80 -5.91 11.37
C SER A 312 20.72 -6.02 12.88
N ARG A 313 19.50 -6.12 13.46
CA ARG A 313 19.31 -6.27 14.90
C ARG A 313 19.36 -7.72 15.36
N SER A 314 18.82 -8.64 14.57
CA SER A 314 18.80 -10.07 14.92
C SER A 314 19.87 -10.90 14.21
N GLY A 315 20.58 -10.33 13.25
CA GLY A 315 21.46 -11.06 12.34
C GLY A 315 20.71 -11.97 11.36
N GLY A 316 19.37 -11.91 11.34
CA GLY A 316 18.52 -12.86 10.63
C GLY A 316 18.45 -12.60 9.13
N TRP A 317 18.58 -13.67 8.34
CA TRP A 317 18.49 -13.62 6.87
C TRP A 317 17.21 -14.27 6.35
N LYS A 318 16.52 -13.60 5.43
CA LYS A 318 15.34 -14.15 4.73
C LYS A 318 15.50 -14.02 3.23
N CYS A 319 15.07 -15.04 2.51
CA CYS A 319 15.01 -15.09 1.05
C CYS A 319 13.70 -15.76 0.64
N LEU A 320 13.15 -15.38 -0.52
CA LEU A 320 11.91 -15.98 -1.04
C LEU A 320 12.11 -17.36 -1.69
N CYS A 321 13.34 -17.75 -2.00
CA CYS A 321 13.64 -19.03 -2.65
C CYS A 321 13.20 -20.23 -1.82
N GLU A 322 13.21 -21.42 -2.42
CA GLU A 322 12.82 -22.67 -1.76
C GLU A 322 13.60 -22.96 -0.48
N PHE A 323 14.90 -22.64 -0.48
CA PHE A 323 15.82 -22.79 0.66
C PHE A 323 15.69 -21.66 1.71
N ARG A 324 14.48 -21.42 2.24
CA ARG A 324 14.23 -20.29 3.16
C ARG A 324 14.94 -20.42 4.49
N ARG A 325 15.10 -21.64 4.98
CA ARG A 325 15.64 -21.95 6.33
C ARG A 325 17.17 -22.08 6.36
N SER A 326 17.79 -22.52 5.26
CA SER A 326 19.25 -22.64 5.15
C SER A 326 19.90 -21.36 4.57
N LEU A 327 21.22 -21.28 4.67
CA LEU A 327 22.01 -20.23 4.03
C LEU A 327 22.12 -20.50 2.51
N CYS A 328 21.11 -20.06 1.76
CA CYS A 328 21.11 -20.22 0.31
C CYS A 328 22.11 -19.27 -0.37
N VAL A 329 22.52 -19.59 -1.60
CA VAL A 329 23.47 -18.77 -2.38
C VAL A 329 23.03 -17.30 -2.52
N HIS A 330 21.72 -17.02 -2.61
CA HIS A 330 21.22 -15.65 -2.67
C HIS A 330 21.50 -14.85 -1.38
N LYS A 331 21.40 -15.49 -0.20
CA LYS A 331 21.79 -14.88 1.07
C LYS A 331 23.31 -14.66 1.11
N CYS A 332 24.10 -15.63 0.64
CA CYS A 332 25.55 -15.50 0.54
C CYS A 332 25.98 -14.32 -0.35
N LEU A 333 25.36 -14.16 -1.52
CA LEU A 333 25.61 -13.03 -2.43
C LEU A 333 25.29 -11.69 -1.77
N SER A 334 24.16 -11.58 -1.08
CA SER A 334 23.81 -10.38 -0.31
C SER A 334 24.78 -10.13 0.85
N MET A 335 25.22 -11.18 1.54
CA MET A 335 26.23 -11.09 2.59
C MET A 335 27.58 -10.63 2.04
N TRP A 336 27.96 -11.07 0.85
CA TRP A 336 29.17 -10.62 0.16
C TRP A 336 29.14 -9.12 -0.13
N TRP A 337 28.02 -8.61 -0.62
CA TRP A 337 27.85 -7.17 -0.79
C TRP A 337 27.97 -6.41 0.55
N LEU A 338 27.30 -6.89 1.62
CA LEU A 338 27.40 -6.27 2.95
C LEU A 338 28.81 -6.30 3.51
N PHE A 339 29.50 -7.43 3.38
CA PHE A 339 30.88 -7.57 3.88
C PHE A 339 31.82 -6.57 3.21
N GLN A 340 31.61 -6.30 1.91
CA GLN A 340 32.40 -5.36 1.16
C GLN A 340 32.06 -3.90 1.49
N GLU A 341 30.77 -3.55 1.49
CA GLU A 341 30.33 -2.15 1.48
C GLU A 341 29.89 -1.63 2.85
N ARG A 342 29.46 -2.53 3.75
CA ARG A 342 28.95 -2.21 5.10
C ARG A 342 29.31 -3.29 6.13
N PRO A 343 30.61 -3.62 6.32
CA PRO A 343 31.04 -4.67 7.23
C PRO A 343 30.59 -4.46 8.68
N GLU A 344 30.38 -3.20 9.09
CA GLU A 344 29.90 -2.82 10.42
C GLU A 344 28.52 -3.42 10.77
N LEU A 345 27.67 -3.64 9.75
CA LEU A 345 26.33 -4.22 9.97
C LEU A 345 26.37 -5.73 10.23
N LEU A 346 27.48 -6.41 9.91
CA LEU A 346 27.65 -7.84 10.16
C LEU A 346 28.18 -8.13 11.58
N GLY A 347 28.73 -7.14 12.28
CA GLY A 347 29.39 -7.33 13.58
C GLY A 347 28.51 -8.00 14.64
N ASN A 348 27.23 -7.65 14.73
CA ASN A 348 26.30 -8.25 15.69
C ASN A 348 25.80 -9.65 15.28
N ALA A 349 25.91 -10.03 14.00
CA ALA A 349 25.40 -11.30 13.48
C ALA A 349 26.39 -12.46 13.66
N LEU A 350 27.69 -12.15 13.78
CA LEU A 350 28.76 -13.14 13.91
C LEU A 350 28.96 -13.63 15.34
N ASP A 351 28.56 -12.84 16.35
CA ASP A 351 28.61 -13.25 17.76
C ASP A 351 27.50 -14.24 18.15
N MET A 352 26.45 -14.38 17.33
CA MET A 352 25.32 -15.30 17.58
C MET A 352 25.43 -16.66 16.86
N SER A 353 26.38 -16.81 15.93
CA SER A 353 26.57 -18.07 15.17
C SER A 353 27.71 -18.93 15.71
N ALA A 354 28.35 -18.56 16.83
CA ALA A 354 29.41 -19.36 17.45
C ALA A 354 28.92 -20.70 18.04
N ASP A 355 27.60 -20.93 18.08
CA ASP A 355 26.98 -22.11 18.73
C ASP A 355 26.22 -23.05 17.77
N GLY A 356 26.50 -23.02 16.46
CA GLY A 356 25.75 -23.88 15.53
C GLY A 356 26.37 -24.05 14.16
N VAL A 357 27.49 -24.77 14.08
CA VAL A 357 27.90 -25.44 12.84
C VAL A 357 28.04 -26.93 13.15
N GLU A 358 26.91 -27.63 13.15
CA GLU A 358 26.85 -29.03 12.77
C GLU A 358 26.06 -29.09 11.45
N GLU A 359 26.79 -29.11 10.34
CA GLU A 359 26.24 -29.53 9.04
C GLU A 359 26.07 -31.05 9.11
N LEU A 360 24.82 -31.52 9.16
CA LEU A 360 24.52 -32.91 8.84
C LEU A 360 24.59 -33.03 7.31
N GLU A 361 25.62 -33.70 6.82
CA GLU A 361 25.72 -34.19 5.46
C GLU A 361 24.57 -35.19 5.24
N GLU A 362 23.60 -34.84 4.39
CA GLU A 362 22.65 -35.82 3.85
C GLU A 362 23.38 -36.60 2.76
N GLU A 363 23.79 -37.82 3.08
CA GLU A 363 24.26 -38.80 2.11
C GLU A 363 23.10 -39.15 1.14
N GLU A 364 23.32 -38.92 -0.15
CA GLU A 364 22.46 -39.47 -1.20
C GLU A 364 22.64 -40.99 -1.25
N GLU A 365 21.69 -41.75 -0.68
CA GLU A 365 21.55 -43.18 -0.99
C GLU A 365 20.83 -43.34 -2.33
N ASP A 366 21.64 -43.68 -3.33
CA ASP A 366 21.25 -44.29 -4.59
C ASP A 366 20.45 -45.58 -4.33
N GLY A 367 19.23 -45.63 -4.85
CA GLY A 367 18.23 -46.65 -4.53
C GLY A 367 17.46 -47.07 -5.77
N ASP A 368 18.20 -47.58 -6.75
CA ASP A 368 17.75 -48.29 -7.93
C ASP A 368 16.70 -49.36 -7.55
N LYS A 369 15.44 -49.19 -7.95
CA LYS A 369 14.42 -50.26 -7.89
C LYS A 369 13.52 -50.27 -9.11
N LEU A 370 13.83 -51.26 -9.94
CA LEU A 370 13.06 -51.85 -11.03
C LEU A 370 11.56 -51.98 -10.71
N CYS A 371 10.76 -51.72 -11.74
CA CYS A 371 9.39 -52.20 -11.86
C CYS A 371 9.33 -53.74 -11.81
N PRO A 372 8.24 -54.32 -11.29
CA PRO A 372 7.73 -55.55 -11.88
C PRO A 372 6.32 -55.35 -12.43
N GLU A 373 6.17 -55.78 -13.68
CA GLU A 373 4.90 -56.15 -14.29
C GLU A 373 4.35 -57.45 -13.68
N GLU A 374 3.09 -57.71 -14.01
CA GLU A 374 2.33 -58.96 -13.94
C GLU A 374 1.57 -59.29 -12.65
N GLY A 375 0.27 -59.45 -12.87
CA GLY A 375 -0.73 -59.95 -11.93
C GLY A 375 -2.00 -60.30 -12.71
N ASP A 376 -1.89 -61.27 -13.60
CA ASP A 376 -3.04 -62.09 -14.00
C ASP A 376 -3.28 -63.13 -12.89
N ASP A 377 -4.47 -63.14 -12.29
CA ASP A 377 -5.27 -64.36 -12.11
C ASP A 377 -6.64 -64.09 -11.45
N ILE A 378 -7.69 -64.40 -12.22
CA ILE A 378 -8.87 -65.21 -11.88
C ILE A 378 -9.57 -64.93 -10.52
N CYS A 379 -10.72 -64.25 -10.57
CA CYS A 379 -12.08 -64.78 -10.31
C CYS A 379 -13.14 -63.69 -10.53
#